data_AF-A0A8J7F8C0-F1
#
_entry.id   AF-A0A8J7F8C0-F1
#
_cell.length_a   1.000
_cell.length_b   1.000
_cell.length_c   1.000
_cell.angle_alpha   90.00
_cell.angle_beta   90.00
_cell.angle_gamma   90.00
#
_symmetry.space_group_name_H-M   'P 1'
#
loop_
_entity.id
_entity.type
_entity.pdbx_description
1 polymer ?
#
loop_
_entity_poly.entity_id
_entity_poly.type
_entity_poly.pdbx_seq_one_letter_code
_entity_poly.pdbx_strand_id
1 'polypeptide(L)'
;MHKIASGDNTQNVYPPFVFATNFDYSRFENPQLQSKAKTTLNQFIGFVRRTFDGLLENGEALNSIYQDCLAHCPKGKKVFDNWLASDDFGASRYIAYSAIEIYNWFSKLPKRLQRLVRANVQKWSVSALRQLTKVSNDLVKELVRNGKQAAAQIKEEGERGR
;
A
#
# COMPACT_ATOMS: atom_id res chain seq x y z
N MET A 1 -24.22 47.57 -27.56
CA MET A 1 -22.75 47.39 -27.70
C MET A 1 -22.27 46.48 -26.58
N HIS A 2 -21.94 45.23 -26.92
CA HIS A 2 -21.54 44.18 -25.99
C HIS A 2 -20.15 44.44 -25.40
N LYS A 3 -20.00 44.38 -24.07
CA LYS A 3 -18.72 44.15 -23.41
C LYS A 3 -18.62 42.67 -23.07
N ILE A 4 -17.66 42.01 -23.70
CA ILE A 4 -17.29 40.62 -23.48
C ILE A 4 -16.69 40.53 -22.08
N ALA A 5 -17.26 39.67 -21.23
CA ALA A 5 -16.64 39.26 -19.98
C ALA A 5 -15.44 38.35 -20.33
N SER A 6 -14.23 38.84 -20.10
CA SER A 6 -13.03 38.00 -20.10
C SER A 6 -13.13 37.05 -18.92
N GLY A 7 -13.30 35.76 -19.21
CA GLY A 7 -13.30 34.69 -18.24
C GLY A 7 -11.93 34.58 -17.58
N ASP A 8 -11.89 34.83 -16.28
CA ASP A 8 -10.74 34.55 -15.42
C ASP A 8 -10.71 33.04 -15.15
N ASN A 9 -10.09 32.30 -16.07
CA ASN A 9 -9.87 30.86 -15.97
C ASN A 9 -8.66 30.63 -15.07
N THR A 10 -8.80 30.87 -13.77
CA THR A 10 -7.81 30.46 -12.77
C THR A 10 -7.86 28.95 -12.63
N GLN A 11 -7.15 28.25 -13.51
CA GLN A 11 -6.72 26.90 -13.25
C GLN A 11 -6.01 26.90 -11.89
N ASN A 12 -6.64 26.27 -10.92
CA ASN A 12 -6.12 26.07 -9.58
C ASN A 12 -4.95 25.08 -9.70
N VAL A 13 -3.79 25.57 -10.16
CA VAL A 13 -2.54 24.82 -10.19
C VAL A 13 -2.07 24.75 -8.75
N TYR A 14 -2.58 23.77 -8.02
CA TYR A 14 -2.01 23.39 -6.74
C TYR A 14 -0.53 23.05 -7.02
N PRO A 15 0.44 23.78 -6.42
CA PRO A 15 1.83 23.39 -6.55
C PRO A 15 1.95 21.93 -6.06
N PRO A 16 2.74 21.08 -6.74
CA PRO A 16 2.96 19.74 -6.26
C PRO A 16 3.44 19.83 -4.81
N PHE A 17 2.76 19.13 -3.91
CA PHE A 17 3.16 19.08 -2.51
C PHE A 17 4.57 18.50 -2.46
N VAL A 18 5.58 19.35 -2.26
CA VAL A 18 6.98 18.92 -2.19
C VAL A 18 7.18 18.35 -0.80
N PHE A 19 7.13 17.02 -0.68
CA PHE A 19 7.54 16.35 0.54
C PHE A 19 9.04 16.60 0.74
N ALA A 20 9.39 17.22 1.87
CA ALA A 20 10.76 17.23 2.35
C ALA A 20 11.11 15.78 2.75
N THR A 21 11.82 15.10 1.87
CA THR A 21 12.32 13.75 2.15
C THR A 21 13.59 13.83 2.99
N ASN A 22 13.62 13.12 4.11
CA ASN A 22 14.74 13.02 5.02
C ASN A 22 15.61 11.78 4.76
N PHE A 23 15.14 10.82 3.93
CA PHE A 23 15.96 9.69 3.53
C PHE A 23 17.06 10.12 2.54
N ASP A 24 18.28 9.63 2.75
CA ASP A 24 19.38 9.76 1.80
C ASP A 24 19.18 8.79 0.62
N TYR A 25 18.52 9.27 -0.44
CA TYR A 25 18.22 8.46 -1.63
C TYR A 25 19.48 8.03 -2.38
N SER A 26 20.65 8.63 -2.16
CA SER A 26 21.89 8.15 -2.78
C SER A 26 22.23 6.70 -2.36
N ARG A 27 21.65 6.23 -1.24
CA ARG A 27 21.75 4.83 -0.78
C ARG A 27 21.07 3.81 -1.69
N PHE A 28 20.15 4.25 -2.55
CA PHE A 28 19.75 3.44 -3.69
C PHE A 28 20.81 3.64 -4.76
N GLU A 29 21.81 2.74 -4.82
CA GLU A 29 23.00 2.88 -5.70
C GLU A 29 22.64 2.96 -7.20
N ASN A 30 21.41 2.62 -7.57
CA ASN A 30 20.86 2.76 -8.93
C ASN A 30 19.97 4.04 -9.06
N PRO A 31 20.30 4.99 -9.95
CA PRO A 31 19.50 6.20 -10.18
C PRO A 31 18.04 5.95 -10.61
N GLN A 32 17.77 4.87 -11.35
CA GLN A 32 16.42 4.47 -11.71
C GLN A 32 15.63 4.01 -10.48
N LEU A 33 16.29 3.28 -9.57
CA LEU A 33 15.69 2.85 -8.30
C LEU A 33 15.43 4.03 -7.37
N GLN A 34 16.31 5.05 -7.37
CA GLN A 34 16.06 6.31 -6.67
C GLN A 34 14.79 6.99 -7.16
N SER A 35 14.65 7.14 -8.49
CA SER A 35 13.48 7.77 -9.09
C SER A 35 12.21 6.97 -8.79
N LYS A 36 12.27 5.64 -8.93
CA LYS A 36 11.16 4.73 -8.61
C LYS A 36 10.72 4.85 -7.16
N ALA A 37 11.66 4.83 -6.21
CA ALA A 37 11.37 4.97 -4.78
C ALA A 37 10.66 6.30 -4.47
N LYS A 38 11.16 7.42 -5.01
CA LYS A 38 10.53 8.74 -4.84
C LYS A 38 9.10 8.79 -5.40
N THR A 39 8.91 8.28 -6.62
CA THR A 39 7.59 8.25 -7.25
C THR A 39 6.61 7.38 -6.47
N THR A 40 7.04 6.19 -6.04
CA THR A 40 6.19 5.29 -5.24
C THR A 40 5.83 5.90 -3.91
N LEU A 41 6.74 6.59 -3.22
CA LEU A 41 6.41 7.31 -1.97
C LEU A 41 5.33 8.38 -2.19
N ASN A 42 5.49 9.20 -3.23
CA ASN A 42 4.52 10.24 -3.55
C ASN A 42 3.14 9.67 -3.87
N GLN A 43 3.09 8.59 -4.65
CA GLN A 43 1.85 7.88 -4.98
C GLN A 43 1.22 7.24 -3.75
N PHE A 44 2.02 6.60 -2.90
CA PHE A 44 1.59 5.96 -1.68
C PHE A 44 0.87 6.94 -0.76
N ILE A 45 1.48 8.09 -0.46
CA ILE A 45 0.89 9.11 0.41
C ILE A 45 -0.43 9.66 -0.19
N GLY A 46 -0.49 9.83 -1.52
CA GLY A 46 -1.72 10.25 -2.20
C GLY A 46 -2.86 9.22 -2.17
N PHE A 47 -2.57 7.92 -2.03
CA PHE A 47 -3.54 6.85 -2.28
C PHE A 47 -3.98 6.03 -1.05
N VAL A 48 -3.27 6.15 0.07
CA VAL A 48 -3.34 5.31 1.28
C VAL A 48 -4.75 5.07 1.90
N ARG A 49 -5.83 5.69 1.41
CA ARG A 49 -7.15 5.65 2.06
C ARG A 49 -8.36 5.12 1.30
N ARG A 50 -8.27 4.66 0.04
CA ARG A 50 -9.52 4.49 -0.75
C ARG A 50 -10.04 3.07 -0.93
N THR A 51 -9.20 2.07 -1.21
CA THR A 51 -9.68 0.72 -1.56
C THR A 51 -8.68 -0.38 -1.25
N PHE A 52 -9.16 -1.63 -1.18
CA PHE A 52 -8.31 -2.82 -1.12
C PHE A 52 -7.41 -2.92 -2.35
N ASP A 53 -7.92 -2.63 -3.56
CA ASP A 53 -7.10 -2.66 -4.78
C ASP A 53 -5.98 -1.61 -4.72
N GLY A 54 -6.25 -0.42 -4.20
CA GLY A 54 -5.21 0.57 -3.92
C GLY A 54 -4.14 0.08 -2.96
N LEU A 55 -4.53 -0.67 -1.93
CA LEU A 55 -3.59 -1.27 -1.00
C LEU A 55 -2.75 -2.35 -1.67
N LEU A 56 -3.32 -3.13 -2.59
CA LEU A 56 -2.60 -4.12 -3.39
C LEU A 56 -1.61 -3.49 -4.36
N GLU A 57 -2.01 -2.44 -5.08
CA GLU A 57 -1.12 -1.70 -6.00
C GLU A 57 0.07 -1.09 -5.26
N ASN A 58 -0.18 -0.49 -4.10
CA ASN A 58 0.89 0.03 -3.24
C ASN A 58 1.79 -1.08 -2.69
N GLY A 59 1.21 -2.19 -2.25
CA GLY A 59 1.96 -3.36 -1.77
C GLY A 59 2.84 -3.97 -2.86
N GLU A 60 2.33 -4.05 -4.09
CA GLU A 60 3.07 -4.50 -5.27
C GLU A 60 4.24 -3.58 -5.59
N ALA A 61 4.01 -2.27 -5.66
CA ALA A 61 5.05 -1.29 -5.93
C ALA A 61 6.17 -1.32 -4.88
N LEU A 62 5.80 -1.36 -3.60
CA LEU A 62 6.75 -1.49 -2.49
C LEU A 62 7.52 -2.82 -2.54
N ASN A 63 6.84 -3.93 -2.82
CA ASN A 63 7.49 -5.23 -2.96
C ASN A 63 8.43 -5.27 -4.18
N SER A 64 8.08 -4.60 -5.28
CA SER A 64 8.97 -4.47 -6.44
C SER A 64 10.24 -3.70 -6.10
N ILE A 65 10.15 -2.58 -5.36
CA ILE A 65 11.33 -1.86 -4.88
C ILE A 65 12.18 -2.76 -3.98
N TYR A 66 11.56 -3.55 -3.11
CA TYR A 66 12.29 -4.51 -2.28
C TYR A 66 13.08 -5.51 -3.14
N GLN A 67 12.47 -6.09 -4.17
CA GLN A 67 13.17 -7.00 -5.09
C GLN A 67 14.30 -6.30 -5.84
N ASP A 68 14.08 -5.07 -6.33
CA ASP A 68 15.10 -4.29 -7.02
C ASP A 68 16.29 -3.97 -6.10
N CYS A 69 16.02 -3.63 -4.84
CA CYS A 69 17.06 -3.45 -3.82
C CYS A 69 17.88 -4.73 -3.64
N LEU A 70 17.24 -5.90 -3.55
CA LEU A 70 17.96 -7.17 -3.42
C LEU A 70 18.83 -7.49 -4.63
N ALA A 71 18.37 -7.12 -5.84
CA ALA A 71 19.08 -7.39 -7.09
C ALA A 71 20.25 -6.43 -7.36
N HIS A 72 20.12 -5.17 -6.92
CA HIS A 72 21.00 -4.09 -7.38
C HIS A 72 21.82 -3.38 -6.30
N CYS A 73 21.54 -3.60 -5.01
CA CYS A 73 22.26 -2.93 -3.92
C CYS A 73 22.98 -3.94 -3.00
N PRO A 74 24.29 -3.77 -2.74
CA PRO A 74 24.97 -4.40 -1.62
C PRO A 74 24.23 -4.06 -0.32
N LYS A 75 23.69 -5.06 0.37
CA LYS A 75 22.80 -4.91 1.55
C LYS A 75 21.41 -4.33 1.23
N GLY A 76 20.88 -4.60 0.05
CA GLY A 76 19.55 -4.14 -0.39
C GLY A 76 18.41 -4.30 0.61
N LYS A 77 18.36 -5.43 1.32
CA LYS A 77 17.38 -5.63 2.41
C LYS A 77 17.46 -4.52 3.47
N LYS A 78 18.67 -4.21 3.94
CA LYS A 78 18.91 -3.18 4.96
C LYS A 78 18.57 -1.79 4.43
N VAL A 79 18.88 -1.50 3.17
CA VAL A 79 18.53 -0.23 2.52
C VAL A 79 17.02 -0.05 2.47
N PHE A 80 16.30 -1.07 2.01
CA PHE A 80 14.84 -1.04 1.95
C PHE A 80 14.21 -0.90 3.34
N ASP A 81 14.65 -1.70 4.31
CA ASP A 81 14.13 -1.64 5.69
C ASP A 81 14.35 -0.25 6.30
N ASN A 82 15.53 0.36 6.08
CA ASN A 82 15.83 1.71 6.56
C ASN A 82 14.99 2.78 5.86
N TRP A 83 14.75 2.64 4.56
CA TRP A 83 13.88 3.56 3.82
C TRP A 83 12.45 3.50 4.33
N LEU A 84 11.91 2.29 4.54
CA LEU A 84 10.56 2.09 5.07
C LEU A 84 10.44 2.57 6.53
N ALA A 85 11.52 2.46 7.31
CA ALA A 85 11.61 2.96 8.68
C ALA A 85 11.87 4.48 8.78
N SER A 86 12.20 5.15 7.68
CA SER A 86 12.49 6.58 7.67
C SER A 86 11.26 7.44 7.97
N ASP A 87 11.49 8.71 8.27
CA ASP A 87 10.41 9.67 8.53
C ASP A 87 9.65 10.07 7.27
N ASP A 88 10.15 9.73 6.09
CA ASP A 88 9.47 9.94 4.80
C ASP A 88 8.08 9.29 4.78
N PHE A 89 7.94 8.13 5.42
CA PHE A 89 6.65 7.46 5.58
C PHE A 89 5.83 7.99 6.76
N GLY A 90 6.48 8.59 7.76
CA GLY A 90 5.84 9.14 8.95
C GLY A 90 4.75 8.23 9.56
N ALA A 91 3.56 8.80 9.79
CA ALA A 91 2.40 8.07 10.34
C ALA A 91 1.86 6.96 9.41
N SER A 92 2.23 6.96 8.12
CA SER A 92 1.78 5.96 7.14
C SER A 92 2.65 4.70 7.09
N ARG A 93 3.76 4.67 7.87
CA ARG A 93 4.68 3.52 7.97
C ARG A 93 3.95 2.20 8.25
N TYR A 94 3.02 2.19 9.20
CA TYR A 94 2.21 0.99 9.51
C TYR A 94 1.45 0.47 8.28
N ILE A 95 0.92 1.39 7.46
CA ILE A 95 0.16 1.04 6.26
C ILE A 95 1.09 0.48 5.20
N ALA A 96 2.31 1.01 5.07
CA ALA A 96 3.28 0.53 4.08
C ALA A 96 3.70 -0.92 4.37
N TYR A 97 4.05 -1.23 5.63
CA TYR A 97 4.32 -2.61 6.06
C TYR A 97 3.11 -3.53 5.82
N SER A 98 1.92 -3.06 6.18
CA SER A 98 0.69 -3.85 6.01
C SER A 98 0.38 -4.10 4.54
N ALA A 99 0.61 -3.12 3.65
CA ALA A 99 0.38 -3.26 2.21
C ALA A 99 1.26 -4.36 1.60
N ILE A 100 2.56 -4.39 1.94
CA ILE A 100 3.49 -5.44 1.50
C ILE A 100 3.04 -6.81 2.01
N GLU A 101 2.69 -6.92 3.30
CA GLU A 101 2.23 -8.16 3.92
C GLU A 101 0.95 -8.69 3.23
N ILE A 102 -0.03 -7.82 3.02
CA ILE A 102 -1.30 -8.14 2.38
C ILE A 102 -1.10 -8.53 0.92
N TYR A 103 -0.28 -7.80 0.16
CA TYR A 103 0.04 -8.15 -1.23
C TYR A 103 0.70 -9.53 -1.33
N ASN A 104 1.71 -9.79 -0.49
CA ASN A 104 2.44 -11.06 -0.49
C ASN A 104 1.56 -12.26 -0.10
N TRP A 105 0.59 -12.07 0.80
CA TRP A 105 -0.42 -13.07 1.10
C TRP A 105 -1.39 -13.25 -0.06
N PHE A 106 -1.97 -12.16 -0.56
CA PHE A 106 -3.00 -12.18 -1.59
C PHE A 106 -2.52 -12.80 -2.90
N SER A 107 -1.28 -12.49 -3.32
CA SER A 107 -0.67 -13.00 -4.55
C SER A 107 -0.51 -14.53 -4.54
N LYS A 108 -0.37 -15.13 -3.34
CA LYS A 108 -0.26 -16.59 -3.14
C LYS A 108 -1.60 -17.31 -3.06
N LEU A 109 -2.71 -16.59 -2.91
CA LEU A 109 -4.03 -17.21 -2.85
C LEU A 109 -4.43 -17.84 -4.20
N PRO A 110 -5.21 -18.93 -4.20
CA PRO A 110 -5.85 -19.42 -5.41
C PRO A 110 -6.69 -18.33 -6.10
N LYS A 111 -6.71 -18.30 -7.44
CA LYS A 111 -7.43 -17.27 -8.23
C LYS A 111 -8.90 -17.13 -7.83
N ARG A 112 -9.57 -18.22 -7.44
CA ARG A 112 -10.95 -18.18 -6.96
C ARG A 112 -11.09 -17.40 -5.66
N LEU A 113 -10.17 -17.58 -4.71
CA LEU A 113 -10.15 -16.82 -3.45
C LEU A 113 -9.73 -15.38 -3.68
N GLN A 114 -8.78 -15.10 -4.58
CA GLN A 114 -8.42 -13.72 -4.95
C GLN A 114 -9.63 -12.90 -5.41
N ARG A 115 -10.46 -13.48 -6.29
CA ARG A 115 -11.71 -12.82 -6.75
C ARG A 115 -12.70 -12.60 -5.62
N LEU A 116 -12.88 -13.61 -4.76
CA LEU A 116 -13.80 -13.53 -3.63
C LEU A 116 -13.38 -12.45 -2.63
N VAL A 117 -12.11 -12.42 -2.24
CA VAL A 117 -11.56 -11.40 -1.34
C VAL A 117 -11.76 -10.02 -1.96
N ARG A 118 -11.31 -9.80 -3.20
CA ARG A 118 -11.47 -8.52 -3.91
C ARG A 118 -12.92 -8.03 -3.97
N ALA A 119 -13.89 -8.93 -4.15
CA ALA A 119 -15.29 -8.52 -4.23
C ALA A 119 -15.86 -8.02 -2.88
N ASN A 120 -15.34 -8.51 -1.75
CA ASN A 120 -15.97 -8.33 -0.45
C ASN A 120 -15.23 -7.38 0.50
N VAL A 121 -13.91 -7.18 0.32
CA VAL A 121 -13.09 -6.47 1.30
C VAL A 121 -12.70 -5.04 0.92
N GLN A 122 -13.25 -4.50 -0.18
CA GLN A 122 -12.84 -3.21 -0.75
C GLN A 122 -12.80 -2.05 0.24
N LYS A 123 -13.69 -2.04 1.25
CA LYS A 123 -13.82 -0.98 2.25
C LYS A 123 -13.42 -1.42 3.66
N TRP A 124 -12.72 -2.54 3.80
CA TRP A 124 -12.23 -3.03 5.09
C TRP A 124 -11.04 -2.19 5.56
N SER A 125 -10.84 -2.12 6.88
CA SER A 125 -9.68 -1.43 7.43
C SER A 125 -8.40 -2.21 7.16
N VAL A 126 -7.27 -1.51 7.05
CA VAL A 126 -5.94 -2.14 6.90
C VAL A 126 -5.69 -3.16 8.02
N SER A 127 -6.08 -2.84 9.25
CA SER A 127 -5.94 -3.74 10.38
C SER A 127 -6.75 -5.03 10.24
N ALA A 128 -7.98 -4.96 9.70
CA ALA A 128 -8.82 -6.14 9.47
C ALA A 128 -8.25 -6.99 8.32
N LEU A 129 -7.84 -6.35 7.22
CA LEU A 129 -7.19 -7.02 6.09
C LEU A 129 -5.91 -7.75 6.53
N ARG A 130 -5.14 -7.16 7.44
CA ARG A 130 -3.95 -7.77 8.02
C ARG A 130 -4.26 -8.95 8.96
N GLN A 131 -5.47 -9.06 9.51
CA GLN A 131 -5.83 -10.28 10.24
C GLN A 131 -6.19 -11.42 9.27
N LEU A 132 -6.76 -11.11 8.10
CA LEU A 132 -7.04 -12.11 7.07
C LEU A 132 -5.77 -12.81 6.57
N THR A 133 -4.60 -12.16 6.63
CA THR A 133 -3.32 -12.79 6.25
C THR A 133 -2.89 -13.92 7.19
N LYS A 134 -3.51 -14.05 8.36
CA LYS A 134 -3.10 -14.94 9.47
C LYS A 134 -4.03 -16.14 9.68
N VAL A 135 -5.13 -16.20 8.95
CA VAL A 135 -6.14 -17.26 9.06
C VAL A 135 -6.02 -18.22 7.88
N SER A 136 -6.52 -19.45 8.05
CA SER A 136 -6.49 -20.47 6.99
C SER A 136 -7.36 -20.06 5.80
N ASN A 137 -7.05 -20.57 4.60
CA ASN A 137 -7.79 -20.22 3.38
C ASN A 137 -9.28 -20.57 3.45
N ASP A 138 -9.63 -21.66 4.14
CA ASP A 138 -11.03 -22.05 4.35
C ASP A 138 -11.75 -21.03 5.23
N LEU A 139 -11.10 -20.58 6.30
CA LEU A 139 -11.65 -19.55 7.17
C LEU A 139 -11.70 -18.19 6.47
N VAL A 140 -10.72 -17.82 5.64
CA VAL A 140 -10.78 -16.61 4.80
C VAL A 140 -12.08 -16.58 4.01
N LYS A 141 -12.43 -17.69 3.34
CA LYS A 141 -13.63 -17.81 2.51
C LYS A 141 -14.91 -17.56 3.30
N GLU A 142 -14.99 -18.05 4.54
CA GLU A 142 -16.13 -17.83 5.42
C GLU A 142 -16.21 -16.37 5.87
N LEU A 143 -15.11 -15.84 6.40
CA LEU A 143 -15.00 -14.46 6.88
C LEU A 143 -15.38 -13.44 5.81
N VAL A 144 -14.85 -13.57 4.58
CA VAL A 144 -15.16 -12.60 3.52
C VAL A 144 -16.57 -12.74 2.96
N ARG A 145 -17.23 -13.89 3.13
CA ARG A 145 -18.64 -14.09 2.72
C ARG A 145 -19.62 -13.50 3.73
N ASN A 146 -19.27 -13.51 5.01
CA ASN A 146 -20.13 -13.01 6.09
C ASN A 146 -20.14 -11.47 6.20
N GLY A 147 -19.32 -10.78 5.41
CA GLY A 147 -19.32 -9.32 5.31
C GLY A 147 -18.44 -8.64 6.35
N LYS A 148 -18.57 -7.31 6.46
CA LYS A 148 -17.63 -6.42 7.18
C LYS A 148 -17.44 -6.84 8.64
N GLN A 149 -16.33 -7.50 8.95
CA GLN A 149 -15.95 -7.87 10.32
C GLN A 149 -14.88 -6.92 10.86
N ALA A 150 -14.96 -6.60 12.15
CA ALA A 150 -13.91 -5.88 12.84
C ALA A 150 -12.67 -6.78 12.99
N ALA A 151 -11.47 -6.18 13.06
CA ALA A 151 -10.22 -6.92 13.21
C ALA A 151 -10.21 -7.86 14.44
N ALA A 152 -10.87 -7.46 15.54
CA ALA A 152 -11.04 -8.28 16.73
C ALA A 152 -11.86 -9.54 16.45
N GLN A 153 -12.96 -9.42 15.70
CA GLN A 153 -13.84 -10.55 15.34
C GLN A 153 -13.09 -11.57 14.47
N ILE A 154 -12.33 -11.09 13.48
CA ILE A 154 -11.51 -11.97 12.62
C ILE A 154 -10.47 -12.73 13.44
N LYS A 155 -9.86 -12.06 14.42
CA LYS A 155 -8.87 -12.68 15.31
C LYS A 155 -9.52 -13.77 16.18
N GLU A 156 -10.67 -13.47 16.80
CA GLU A 156 -11.41 -14.43 17.63
C GLU A 156 -11.86 -15.66 16.82
N GLU A 157 -12.40 -15.47 15.63
CA GLU A 157 -12.80 -16.58 14.74
C GLU A 157 -11.57 -17.40 14.29
N GLY A 158 -10.44 -16.74 14.04
CA GLY A 158 -9.16 -17.38 13.75
C GLY A 158 -8.59 -18.21 14.88
N GLU A 159 -8.84 -17.83 16.14
CA GLU A 159 -8.41 -18.58 17.33
C GLU A 159 -9.36 -19.74 17.64
N ARG A 160 -10.66 -19.62 17.36
CA ARG A 160 -11.66 -20.69 17.55
C ARG A 160 -11.55 -21.83 16.52
N GLY A 161 -11.06 -21.54 15.32
CA GLY A 161 -10.94 -22.51 14.22
C GLY A 161 -9.61 -23.26 14.16
N ARG A 162 -8.73 -23.11 15.16
CA ARG A 162 -7.47 -23.86 15.31
C ARG A 162 -7.63 -25.00 16.31
#